data_AF-A0A397GM35-F1
#
_entry.id   AF-A0A397GM35-F1
#
_cell.length_a   1.000
_cell.length_b   1.000
_cell.length_c   1.000
_cell.angle_alpha   90.00
_cell.angle_beta   90.00
_cell.angle_gamma   90.00
#
_symmetry.space_group_name_H-M   'P 1'
#
loop_
_entity.id
_entity.type
_entity.pdbx_description
1 polymer ?
#
loop_
_entity_poly.entity_id
_entity_poly.type
_entity_poly.pdbx_seq_one_letter_code
_entity_poly.pdbx_strand_id
1 'polypeptide(L)'
;MVFMVDDLQIENLSEVYVKWNEMYLLSRSEKFKESDLENFQKAINDWGDLFIKLFQNISNSHLKFLKLHSWIYYIVDTIREYGAINGYTTETYESLHKTYVKIPYRLSNKKEVEKQIMENIRRRAIVS
;
A
#
# COMPACT_ATOMS: atom_id res chain seq x y z
N MET A 1 -4.67 20.65 17.55
CA MET A 1 -5.94 20.25 16.92
C MET A 1 -6.33 18.92 17.55
N VAL A 2 -7.20 18.96 18.56
CA VAL A 2 -7.69 17.76 19.26
C VAL A 2 -8.88 17.28 18.45
N PHE A 3 -8.74 16.17 17.73
CA PHE A 3 -9.87 15.57 17.02
C PHE A 3 -10.85 15.04 18.07
N MET A 4 -12.10 15.48 18.00
CA MET A 4 -13.18 14.91 18.81
C MET A 4 -13.44 13.48 18.33
N VAL A 5 -13.02 12.53 19.17
CA VAL A 5 -13.27 11.09 19.06
C VAL A 5 -14.40 10.75 20.04
N ASP A 6 -15.43 11.58 20.12
CA ASP A 6 -16.47 11.42 21.15
C ASP A 6 -17.54 10.40 20.72
N ASP A 7 -17.75 10.20 19.41
CA ASP A 7 -18.75 9.25 18.88
C ASP A 7 -18.17 7.90 18.41
N LEU A 8 -16.84 7.77 18.32
CA LEU A 8 -16.18 6.58 17.81
C LEU A 8 -15.56 5.78 18.97
N GLN A 9 -16.31 4.80 19.48
CA GLN A 9 -15.82 3.92 20.53
C GLN A 9 -14.51 3.24 20.10
N ILE A 10 -13.51 3.24 20.98
CA ILE A 10 -12.18 2.66 20.75
C ILE A 10 -12.28 1.18 20.31
N GLU A 11 -13.27 0.46 20.83
CA GLU A 11 -13.57 -0.93 20.48
C GLU A 11 -13.90 -1.07 18.98
N ASN A 12 -14.74 -0.19 18.42
CA ASN A 12 -15.10 -0.20 16.99
C ASN A 12 -13.88 0.09 16.09
N LEU A 13 -13.00 1.00 16.52
CA LEU A 13 -11.75 1.28 15.81
C LEU A 13 -10.80 0.08 15.81
N SER A 14 -10.69 -0.59 16.95
CA SER A 14 -9.85 -1.78 17.08
C SER A 14 -10.35 -2.91 16.18
N GLU A 15 -11.67 -3.09 16.06
CA GLU A 15 -12.28 -4.12 15.21
C GLU A 15 -11.96 -3.88 13.73
N VAL A 16 -12.14 -2.66 13.23
CA VAL A 16 -11.77 -2.29 11.85
C VAL A 16 -10.31 -2.59 11.57
N TYR A 17 -9.43 -2.27 12.52
CA TYR A 17 -7.99 -2.49 12.38
C TYR A 17 -7.63 -3.98 12.36
N VAL A 18 -8.25 -4.80 13.23
CA VAL A 18 -8.04 -6.25 13.25
C VAL A 18 -8.49 -6.88 11.94
N LYS A 19 -9.71 -6.57 11.47
CA LYS A 19 -10.22 -7.06 10.19
C LYS A 19 -9.36 -6.61 9.00
N TRP A 20 -8.85 -5.38 9.03
CA TRP A 20 -7.88 -4.92 8.03
C TRP A 20 -6.63 -5.78 8.03
N ASN A 21 -6.08 -6.11 9.20
CA ASN A 21 -4.86 -6.94 9.28
C ASN A 21 -5.11 -8.36 8.78
N GLU A 22 -6.25 -8.96 9.09
CA GLU A 22 -6.64 -10.27 8.55
C GLU A 22 -6.69 -10.25 7.02
N MET A 23 -7.39 -9.26 6.47
CA MET A 23 -7.47 -9.03 5.03
C MET A 23 -6.08 -8.76 4.42
N TYR A 24 -5.25 -7.96 5.07
CA TYR A 24 -3.90 -7.67 4.63
C TYR A 24 -3.04 -8.94 4.57
N LEU A 25 -3.11 -9.80 5.59
CA LEU A 25 -2.38 -11.07 5.59
C LEU A 25 -2.82 -11.99 4.44
N LEU A 26 -4.12 -12.07 4.15
CA LEU A 26 -4.64 -12.80 2.98
C LEU A 26 -4.08 -12.23 1.67
N SER A 27 -4.03 -10.91 1.56
CA SER A 27 -3.54 -10.20 0.36
C SER A 27 -2.06 -10.46 0.04
N ARG A 28 -1.28 -10.91 1.03
CA ARG A 28 0.16 -11.17 0.90
C ARG A 28 0.50 -12.54 0.33
N SER A 29 -0.50 -13.38 0.06
CA SER A 29 -0.25 -14.69 -0.55
C SER A 29 0.45 -14.54 -1.90
N GLU A 30 1.43 -15.42 -2.17
CA GLU A 30 2.13 -15.44 -3.46
C GLU A 30 1.28 -16.09 -4.57
N LYS A 31 0.33 -16.94 -4.18
CA LYS A 31 -0.55 -17.67 -5.09
C LYS A 31 -1.96 -17.73 -4.51
N PHE A 32 -2.95 -17.56 -5.36
CA PHE A 32 -4.36 -17.60 -4.97
C PHE A 32 -5.04 -18.76 -5.70
N LYS A 33 -5.77 -19.59 -4.94
CA LYS A 33 -6.82 -20.46 -5.49
C LYS A 33 -8.13 -19.69 -5.52
N GLU A 34 -9.10 -20.15 -6.29
CA GLU A 34 -10.42 -19.48 -6.35
C GLU A 34 -11.09 -19.43 -4.96
N SER A 35 -10.97 -20.49 -4.17
CA SER A 35 -11.46 -20.50 -2.77
C SER A 35 -10.79 -19.43 -1.89
N ASP A 36 -9.52 -19.12 -2.14
CA ASP A 36 -8.80 -18.08 -1.40
C ASP A 36 -9.34 -16.69 -1.79
N LEU A 37 -9.67 -16.50 -3.07
CA LEU A 37 -10.28 -15.27 -3.59
C LEU A 37 -11.70 -15.07 -3.07
N GLU A 38 -12.50 -16.13 -2.98
CA GLU A 38 -13.84 -16.08 -2.37
C GLU A 38 -13.76 -15.65 -0.89
N ASN A 39 -12.84 -16.26 -0.13
CA ASN A 39 -12.59 -15.88 1.26
C ASN A 39 -12.10 -14.43 1.38
N PHE A 40 -11.22 -14.01 0.47
CA PHE A 40 -10.69 -12.65 0.46
C PHE A 40 -11.76 -11.62 0.12
N GLN A 41 -12.63 -11.88 -0.86
CA GLN A 41 -13.77 -11.02 -1.18
C GLN A 41 -14.72 -10.89 0.01
N LYS A 42 -14.97 -11.99 0.73
CA LYS A 42 -15.80 -11.95 1.94
C LYS A 42 -15.18 -11.06 3.02
N ALA A 43 -13.88 -11.19 3.27
CA ALA A 43 -13.16 -10.35 4.22
C ALA A 43 -13.19 -8.86 3.81
N ILE A 44 -13.06 -8.56 2.51
CA ILE A 44 -13.18 -7.21 1.96
C ILE A 44 -14.57 -6.62 2.20
N ASN A 45 -15.63 -7.38 1.94
CA ASN A 45 -17.01 -6.92 2.13
C ASN A 45 -17.30 -6.67 3.62
N ASP A 46 -16.95 -7.62 4.49
CA ASP A 46 -17.15 -7.51 5.94
C ASP A 46 -16.40 -6.30 6.52
N TRP A 47 -15.16 -6.08 6.08
CA TRP A 47 -14.38 -4.92 6.48
C TRP A 47 -14.92 -3.62 5.89
N GLY A 48 -15.30 -3.63 4.61
CA GLY A 48 -15.81 -2.46 3.89
C GLY A 48 -17.10 -1.91 4.49
N ASP A 49 -18.04 -2.79 4.83
CA ASP A 49 -19.31 -2.40 5.48
C ASP A 49 -19.05 -1.75 6.84
N LEU A 50 -18.16 -2.34 7.65
CA LEU A 50 -17.79 -1.79 8.95
C LEU A 50 -17.08 -0.43 8.80
N PHE A 51 -16.12 -0.32 7.88
CA PHE A 51 -15.39 0.91 7.60
C PHE A 51 -16.32 2.03 7.13
N ILE A 52 -17.21 1.75 6.18
CA ILE A 52 -18.16 2.74 5.67
C ILE A 52 -19.10 3.19 6.79
N LYS A 53 -19.68 2.26 7.55
CA LYS A 53 -20.59 2.58 8.66
C LYS A 53 -19.95 3.52 9.69
N LEU A 54 -18.69 3.30 10.02
CA LEU A 54 -17.96 4.08 11.03
C LEU A 54 -17.48 5.44 10.52
N PHE A 55 -16.99 5.52 9.28
CA PHE A 55 -16.33 6.72 8.78
C PHE A 55 -17.19 7.58 7.83
N GLN A 56 -18.37 7.11 7.39
CA GLN A 56 -19.22 7.85 6.45
C GLN A 56 -19.63 9.25 6.95
N ASN A 57 -19.94 9.37 8.24
CA ASN A 57 -20.40 10.62 8.85
C ASN A 57 -19.24 11.55 9.25
N ILE A 58 -18.03 11.00 9.35
CA ILE A 58 -16.81 11.73 9.71
C ILE A 58 -16.12 12.29 8.46
N SER A 59 -16.25 11.59 7.33
CA SER A 59 -15.59 11.99 6.09
C SER A 59 -16.39 13.03 5.33
N ASN A 60 -15.88 14.26 5.29
CA ASN A 60 -16.41 15.35 4.43
C ASN A 60 -16.45 14.99 2.93
N SER A 61 -15.66 14.00 2.51
CA SER A 61 -15.61 13.53 1.12
C SER A 61 -16.60 12.41 0.82
N HIS A 62 -17.40 11.97 1.80
CA HIS A 62 -18.25 10.78 1.73
C HIS A 62 -17.47 9.53 1.31
N LEU A 63 -16.24 9.38 1.81
CA LEU A 63 -15.35 8.25 1.53
C LEU A 63 -15.05 8.04 0.04
N LYS A 64 -15.09 9.10 -0.78
CA LYS A 64 -14.73 9.07 -2.21
C LYS A 64 -13.21 9.00 -2.41
N PHE A 65 -12.58 7.98 -1.84
CA PHE A 65 -11.16 7.71 -2.01
C PHE A 65 -10.96 6.68 -3.13
N LEU A 66 -10.25 7.07 -4.20
CA LEU A 66 -10.01 6.20 -5.35
C LEU A 66 -9.35 4.87 -4.95
N LYS A 67 -8.40 4.91 -3.99
CA LYS A 67 -7.74 3.72 -3.45
C LYS A 67 -8.70 2.79 -2.72
N LEU A 68 -9.62 3.33 -1.94
CA LEU A 68 -10.63 2.55 -1.21
C LEU A 68 -11.59 1.87 -2.20
N HIS A 69 -12.06 2.62 -3.19
CA HIS A 69 -12.92 2.08 -4.24
C HIS A 69 -12.21 0.97 -5.05
N SER A 70 -10.96 1.21 -5.45
CA SER A 70 -10.14 0.19 -6.13
C SER A 70 -9.99 -1.08 -5.29
N TRP A 71 -9.76 -0.92 -3.98
CA TRP A 71 -9.55 -2.04 -3.06
C TRP A 71 -10.83 -2.86 -2.85
N ILE A 72 -11.97 -2.21 -2.63
CA ILE A 72 -13.22 -2.91 -2.33
C ILE A 72 -13.75 -3.66 -3.55
N TYR A 73 -13.70 -3.04 -4.73
CA TYR A 73 -14.43 -3.55 -5.90
C TYR A 73 -13.55 -4.31 -6.90
N TYR A 74 -12.28 -3.96 -7.04
CA TYR A 74 -11.48 -4.44 -8.18
C TYR A 74 -10.28 -5.28 -7.77
N ILE A 75 -9.91 -5.36 -6.48
CA ILE A 75 -8.67 -6.03 -6.10
C ILE A 75 -8.70 -7.54 -6.41
N VAL A 76 -9.84 -8.19 -6.20
CA VAL A 76 -9.99 -9.63 -6.47
C VAL A 76 -9.95 -9.91 -7.98
N ASP A 77 -10.62 -9.10 -8.78
CA ASP A 77 -10.56 -9.17 -10.24
C ASP A 77 -9.14 -8.94 -10.75
N THR A 78 -8.45 -7.94 -10.19
CA THR A 78 -7.04 -7.64 -10.52
C THR A 78 -6.14 -8.83 -10.20
N ILE A 79 -6.37 -9.52 -9.07
CA ILE A 79 -5.60 -10.72 -8.73
C ILE A 79 -5.88 -11.87 -9.69
N ARG A 80 -7.13 -12.05 -10.14
CA ARG A 80 -7.45 -13.08 -11.14
C ARG A 80 -6.78 -12.82 -12.47
N GLU A 81 -6.78 -11.57 -12.93
CA GLU A 81 -6.28 -11.21 -14.25
C GLU A 81 -4.75 -11.19 -14.29
N TYR A 82 -4.11 -10.63 -13.27
CA TYR A 82 -2.68 -10.35 -13.32
C TYR A 82 -1.85 -11.25 -12.37
N GLY A 83 -2.47 -11.86 -11.34
CA GLY A 83 -1.79 -12.60 -10.27
C GLY A 83 -1.62 -11.83 -8.94
N ALA A 84 -0.74 -12.31 -8.05
CA ALA A 84 -0.60 -11.78 -6.69
C ALA A 84 -0.19 -10.29 -6.63
N ILE A 85 -0.77 -9.56 -5.65
CA ILE A 85 -0.57 -8.11 -5.48
C ILE A 85 0.91 -7.73 -5.32
N ASN A 86 1.70 -8.60 -4.70
CA ASN A 86 3.13 -8.38 -4.47
C ASN A 86 3.88 -8.11 -5.80
N GLY A 87 3.39 -8.62 -6.92
CA GLY A 87 3.94 -8.38 -8.25
C GLY A 87 3.74 -6.96 -8.79
N TYR A 88 2.76 -6.20 -8.30
CA TYR A 88 2.47 -4.82 -8.77
C TYR A 88 3.07 -3.73 -7.89
N THR A 89 3.75 -4.09 -6.81
CA THR A 89 4.24 -3.08 -5.86
C THR A 89 5.38 -2.28 -6.47
N THR A 90 5.46 -0.98 -6.13
CA THR A 90 6.55 -0.10 -6.56
C THR A 90 7.78 -0.22 -5.67
N GLU A 91 7.81 -1.17 -4.71
CA GLU A 91 8.87 -1.30 -3.71
C GLU A 91 10.26 -1.45 -4.34
N THR A 92 10.39 -2.28 -5.38
CA THR A 92 11.67 -2.45 -6.10
C THR A 92 12.10 -1.14 -6.75
N TYR A 93 11.21 -0.45 -7.47
CA TYR A 93 11.54 0.82 -8.11
C TYR A 93 11.93 1.89 -7.09
N GLU A 94 11.21 2.00 -5.99
CA GLU A 94 11.52 2.92 -4.90
C GLU A 94 12.87 2.61 -4.24
N SER A 95 13.19 1.34 -4.04
CA SER A 95 14.47 0.89 -3.52
C SER A 95 15.62 1.22 -4.47
N LEU A 96 15.46 0.96 -5.77
CA LEU A 96 16.42 1.32 -6.81
C LEU A 96 16.62 2.84 -6.87
N HIS A 97 15.54 3.62 -6.86
CA HIS A 97 15.62 5.07 -6.87
C HIS A 97 16.32 5.63 -5.60
N LYS A 98 16.05 5.06 -4.42
CA LYS A 98 16.80 5.40 -3.19
C LYS A 98 18.30 5.10 -3.37
N THR A 99 18.63 3.92 -3.88
CA THR A 99 20.00 3.40 -3.96
C THR A 99 20.85 4.12 -5.02
N TYR A 100 20.31 4.28 -6.22
CA TYR A 100 21.06 4.79 -7.38
C TYR A 100 20.89 6.28 -7.60
N VAL A 101 19.82 6.91 -7.09
CA VAL A 101 19.60 8.35 -7.28
C VAL A 101 19.76 9.11 -5.98
N LYS A 102 18.95 8.82 -4.95
CA LYS A 102 18.94 9.65 -3.72
C LYS A 102 20.25 9.58 -2.95
N ILE A 103 20.86 8.40 -2.80
CA ILE A 103 22.13 8.26 -2.06
C ILE A 103 23.28 8.97 -2.81
N PRO A 104 23.57 8.69 -4.09
CA PRO A 104 24.61 9.39 -4.84
C PRO A 104 24.37 10.90 -4.93
N TYR A 105 23.10 11.33 -5.09
CA TYR A 105 22.75 12.74 -5.05
C TYR A 105 23.17 13.38 -3.72
N ARG A 106 22.85 12.77 -2.57
CA ARG A 106 23.26 13.28 -1.25
C ARG A 106 24.78 13.36 -1.07
N LEU A 107 25.52 12.44 -1.68
CA LEU A 107 26.98 12.42 -1.65
C LEU A 107 27.63 13.43 -2.63
N SER A 108 26.89 13.94 -3.62
CA SER A 108 27.40 14.92 -4.59
C SER A 108 27.56 16.32 -3.99
N ASN A 109 28.49 17.10 -4.53
CA ASN A 109 28.66 18.51 -4.17
C ASN A 109 27.69 19.47 -4.90
N LYS A 110 26.66 18.92 -5.58
CA LYS A 110 25.64 19.65 -6.35
C LYS A 110 26.13 20.38 -7.63
N LYS A 111 27.37 20.18 -8.06
CA LYS A 111 27.87 20.62 -9.38
C LYS A 111 27.94 19.44 -10.34
N GLU A 112 27.54 19.60 -11.59
CA GLU A 112 27.53 18.50 -12.58
C GLU A 112 26.95 17.18 -12.01
N VAL A 113 25.79 17.27 -11.33
CA VAL A 113 25.23 16.21 -10.48
C VAL A 113 25.11 14.87 -11.20
N GLU A 114 24.61 14.88 -12.43
CA GLU A 114 24.40 13.66 -13.22
C GLU A 114 25.71 12.90 -13.43
N LYS A 115 26.79 13.61 -13.78
CA LYS A 115 28.12 13.03 -13.96
C LYS A 115 28.64 12.42 -12.67
N GLN A 116 28.45 13.09 -11.53
CA GLN A 116 28.85 12.57 -10.22
C GLN A 116 28.05 11.35 -9.80
N ILE A 117 26.74 11.34 -10.07
CA ILE A 117 25.88 10.19 -9.80
C ILE A 117 26.34 9.01 -10.65
N MET A 118 26.52 9.19 -11.96
CA MET A 118 26.98 8.13 -12.86
C MET A 118 28.33 7.56 -12.43
N GLU A 119 29.28 8.43 -12.05
CA GLU A 119 30.59 8.03 -11.56
C GLU A 119 30.51 7.26 -10.22
N ASN A 120 29.66 7.70 -9.29
CA ASN A 120 29.44 7.00 -8.02
C ASN A 120 28.85 5.60 -8.24
N ILE A 121 27.88 5.46 -9.15
CA ILE A 121 27.27 4.18 -9.52
C ILE A 121 28.31 3.25 -10.13
N ARG A 122 29.12 3.74 -11.08
CA ARG A 122 30.21 2.97 -11.70
C ARG A 122 31.19 2.44 -10.65
N ARG A 123 31.62 3.28 -9.72
CA ARG A 123 32.53 2.86 -8.64
C ARG A 123 31.93 1.78 -7.76
N ARG A 124 30.64 1.88 -7.43
CA ARG A 124 29.95 0.85 -6.63
C ARG A 124 29.86 -0.49 -7.37
N ALA A 125 29.58 -0.46 -8.67
CA ALA A 125 29.47 -1.66 -9.50
C ALA A 125 30.81 -2.42 -9.68
N ILE A 126 31.95 -1.75 -9.54
CA ILE A 126 33.29 -2.39 -9.61
C ILE A 126 33.66 -3.08 -8.30
N VAL A 127 33.12 -2.62 -7.17
CA VAL A 127 33.45 -3.11 -5.81
C VAL A 127 32.51 -4.25 -5.37
N SER A 128 31.34 -4.36 -5.99
CA SER A 128 30.33 -5.41 -5.75
C SER A 128 30.61 -6.67 -6.56
#